data_AF-A0A928J8K4-F1
#
_entry.id   AF-A0A928J8K4-F1
#
_cell.length_a   1.000
_cell.length_b   1.000
_cell.length_c   1.000
_cell.angle_alpha   90.00
_cell.angle_beta   90.00
_cell.angle_gamma   90.00
#
_symmetry.space_group_name_H-M   'P 1'
#
loop_
_entity.id
_entity.type
_entity.pdbx_description
1 polymer ?
#
loop_
_entity_poly.entity_id
_entity_poly.type
_entity_poly.pdbx_seq_one_letter_code
_entity_poly.pdbx_strand_id
1 'polypeptide(L)'
;MRTITSLMPCGEPYYSDEYLTDKPERFVISEMIREKAMLALSDEIPYGIGVQIVTMSERSDKPLIDIEANIYCERSSHKGIVIGKNGMMLKKIGTNARAEIEALLGINVNLKLWV
;
A
#
# COMPACT_ATOMS: atom_id res chain seq x y z
N MET A 1 3.05 -17.28 31.06
CA MET A 1 3.32 -16.53 29.82
C MET A 1 4.44 -15.56 30.14
N ARG A 2 5.64 -15.70 29.57
CA ARG A 2 6.71 -14.70 29.73
C ARG A 2 6.45 -13.60 28.70
N THR A 3 6.18 -12.38 29.16
CA THR A 3 5.94 -11.21 28.30
C THR A 3 7.25 -10.83 27.61
N ILE A 4 7.21 -10.41 26.33
CA ILE A 4 8.40 -9.98 25.54
C ILE A 4 9.25 -8.96 26.32
N THR A 5 8.60 -8.09 27.10
CA THR A 5 9.25 -7.11 27.98
C THR A 5 10.24 -7.73 28.97
N SER A 6 10.01 -8.95 29.45
CA SER A 6 10.92 -9.65 30.38
C SER A 6 12.18 -10.21 29.71
N LEU A 7 12.23 -10.23 28.38
CA LEU A 7 13.36 -10.68 27.57
C LEU A 7 14.18 -9.51 26.99
N MET A 8 13.67 -8.29 27.09
CA MET A 8 14.36 -7.10 26.59
C MET A 8 15.48 -6.68 27.55
N PRO A 9 16.67 -6.31 27.04
CA PRO A 9 17.70 -5.72 27.87
C PRO A 9 17.24 -4.37 28.43
N CYS A 10 17.65 -4.04 29.66
CA CYS A 10 17.48 -2.69 30.19
C CYS A 10 18.33 -1.70 29.39
N GLY A 11 17.75 -0.56 29.03
CA GLY A 11 18.43 0.48 28.28
C GLY A 11 17.53 1.68 28.02
N GLU A 12 18.13 2.75 27.53
CA GLU A 12 17.42 3.95 27.14
C GLU A 12 16.65 3.74 25.82
N PRO A 13 15.53 4.46 25.62
CA PRO A 13 14.82 4.47 24.34
C PRO A 13 15.73 4.96 23.20
N TYR A 14 15.82 4.17 22.12
CA TYR A 14 16.56 4.57 20.91
C TYR A 14 15.79 5.57 20.03
N TYR A 15 14.47 5.67 20.20
CA TYR A 15 13.58 6.55 19.45
C TYR A 15 12.69 7.32 20.41
N SER A 16 12.25 8.52 20.05
CA SER A 16 11.29 9.28 20.85
C SER A 16 9.89 8.63 20.78
N ASP A 17 9.05 8.92 21.77
CA ASP A 17 7.67 8.42 21.81
C ASP A 17 6.81 8.92 20.62
N GLU A 18 7.24 10.01 19.98
CA GLU A 18 6.59 10.59 18.79
C GLU A 18 7.08 9.97 17.48
N TYR A 19 8.19 9.21 17.50
CA TYR A 19 8.77 8.62 16.30
C TYR A 19 8.00 7.38 15.87
N LEU A 20 7.08 7.54 14.92
CA LEU A 20 6.24 6.45 14.46
C LEU A 20 6.96 5.51 13.47
N THR A 21 7.66 6.04 12.47
CA THR A 21 8.29 5.24 11.41
C THR A 21 9.40 6.00 10.68
N ASP A 22 10.39 5.25 10.17
CA ASP A 22 11.48 5.74 9.31
C ASP A 22 11.16 5.65 7.81
N LYS A 23 9.99 5.08 7.47
CA LYS A 23 9.65 4.74 6.09
C LYS A 23 9.19 5.97 5.30
N PRO A 24 9.62 6.11 4.04
CA PRO A 24 9.14 7.18 3.17
C PRO A 24 7.66 6.97 2.83
N GLU A 25 6.94 8.06 2.55
CA GLU A 25 5.50 8.02 2.20
C GLU A 25 5.20 7.05 1.05
N ARG A 26 6.05 7.01 0.01
CA ARG A 26 5.90 6.07 -1.11
C ARG A 26 5.81 4.61 -0.65
N PHE A 27 6.52 4.24 0.40
CA PHE A 27 6.52 2.88 0.94
C PHE A 27 5.22 2.61 1.66
N VAL A 28 4.77 3.56 2.50
CA VAL A 28 3.48 3.46 3.19
C VAL A 28 2.36 3.31 2.17
N ILE A 29 2.35 4.14 1.13
CA ILE A 29 1.36 4.09 0.04
C ILE A 29 1.40 2.74 -0.69
N SER A 30 2.59 2.19 -1.01
CA SER A 30 2.66 0.85 -1.62
C SER A 30 2.07 -0.23 -0.71
N GLU A 31 2.30 -0.13 0.59
CA GLU A 31 1.77 -1.10 1.56
C GLU A 31 0.27 -0.96 1.75
N MET A 32 -0.29 0.26 1.67
CA MET A 32 -1.75 0.47 1.70
C MET A 32 -2.43 -0.17 0.48
N ILE A 33 -1.85 -0.01 -0.71
CA ILE A 33 -2.34 -0.68 -1.93
C ILE A 33 -2.25 -2.20 -1.76
N ARG A 34 -1.11 -2.69 -1.25
CA ARG A 34 -0.88 -4.12 -1.01
C ARG A 34 -1.89 -4.68 -0.02
N GLU A 35 -2.17 -3.99 1.08
CA GLU A 35 -3.20 -4.37 2.06
C GLU A 35 -4.57 -4.48 1.41
N LYS A 36 -4.99 -3.51 0.58
CA LYS A 36 -6.30 -3.58 -0.09
C LYS A 36 -6.36 -4.70 -1.12
N ALA A 37 -5.24 -5.02 -1.79
CA ALA A 37 -5.15 -6.21 -2.61
C ALA A 37 -5.31 -7.48 -1.76
N MET A 38 -4.63 -7.57 -0.62
CA MET A 38 -4.73 -8.72 0.28
C MET A 38 -6.14 -8.93 0.84
N LEU A 39 -6.85 -7.86 1.18
CA LEU A 39 -8.24 -7.92 1.68
C LEU A 39 -9.26 -8.25 0.58
N ALA A 40 -8.96 -7.91 -0.67
CA ALA A 40 -9.87 -8.12 -1.78
C ALA A 40 -9.72 -9.50 -2.44
N LEU A 41 -8.54 -10.09 -2.32
CA LEU A 41 -8.16 -11.37 -2.92
C LEU A 41 -8.26 -12.50 -1.90
N SER A 42 -8.48 -13.72 -2.39
CA SER A 42 -8.66 -14.92 -1.55
C SER A 42 -7.49 -15.89 -1.69
N ASP A 43 -7.49 -16.91 -0.82
CA ASP A 43 -6.56 -18.04 -0.85
C ASP A 43 -5.08 -17.59 -0.74
N GLU A 44 -4.20 -18.19 -1.54
CA GLU A 44 -2.76 -17.96 -1.54
C GLU A 44 -2.31 -16.73 -2.36
N ILE A 45 -3.22 -16.16 -3.16
CA ILE A 45 -2.94 -15.08 -4.11
C ILE A 45 -2.42 -13.80 -3.43
N PRO A 46 -2.99 -13.33 -2.29
CA PRO A 46 -2.50 -12.18 -1.54
C PRO A 46 -1.00 -12.19 -1.22
N TYR A 47 -0.42 -13.37 -1.01
CA TYR A 47 0.96 -13.51 -0.55
C TYR A 47 2.00 -13.46 -1.68
N GLY A 48 1.57 -13.68 -2.92
CA GLY A 48 2.42 -13.65 -4.12
C GLY A 48 2.39 -12.30 -4.85
N ILE A 49 2.05 -11.21 -4.15
CA ILE A 49 1.88 -9.87 -4.74
C ILE A 49 2.85 -8.87 -4.12
N GLY A 50 3.53 -8.12 -4.97
CA GLY A 50 4.34 -6.95 -4.60
C GLY A 50 3.77 -5.68 -5.22
N VAL A 51 3.94 -4.54 -4.55
CA VAL A 51 3.51 -3.23 -5.07
C VAL A 51 4.72 -2.29 -5.11
N GLN A 52 4.86 -1.57 -6.22
CA GLN A 52 5.88 -0.53 -6.38
C GLN A 52 5.24 0.76 -6.86
N ILE A 53 5.55 1.87 -6.19
CA ILE A 53 5.23 3.21 -6.71
C ILE A 53 6.26 3.56 -7.79
N VAL A 54 5.78 3.80 -9.01
CA VAL A 54 6.58 4.18 -10.17
C VAL A 54 6.80 5.69 -10.18
N THR A 55 5.73 6.44 -10.00
CA THR A 55 5.77 7.91 -9.96
C THR A 55 4.80 8.43 -8.90
N MET A 56 5.19 9.54 -8.29
CA MET A 56 4.36 10.33 -7.39
C MET A 56 4.73 11.79 -7.62
N SER A 57 3.78 12.58 -8.12
CA SER A 57 4.02 13.99 -8.46
C SER A 57 2.79 14.83 -8.21
N GLU A 58 3.00 15.98 -7.60
CA GLU A 58 1.97 17.03 -7.48
C GLU A 58 1.69 17.65 -8.86
N ARG A 59 0.42 17.89 -9.13
CA ARG A 59 0.01 18.64 -10.32
C ARG A 59 0.21 20.13 -10.13
N SER A 60 0.71 20.80 -11.17
CA SER A 60 0.86 22.26 -11.18
C SER A 60 -0.48 22.99 -11.38
N ASP A 61 -1.47 22.35 -12.01
CA ASP A 61 -2.74 22.97 -12.38
C ASP A 61 -3.82 22.90 -11.28
N LYS A 62 -3.70 21.99 -10.30
CA LYS A 62 -4.70 21.79 -9.25
C LYS A 62 -4.12 21.06 -8.04
N PRO A 63 -4.73 21.20 -6.84
CA PRO A 63 -4.30 20.48 -5.62
C PRO A 63 -4.67 19.00 -5.73
N LEU A 64 -3.85 18.25 -6.44
CA LEU A 64 -4.00 16.82 -6.67
C LEU A 64 -2.63 16.17 -6.88
N ILE A 65 -2.45 14.97 -6.33
CA ILE A 65 -1.25 14.15 -6.56
C ILE A 65 -1.57 13.05 -7.56
N ASP A 66 -0.79 12.94 -8.63
CA ASP A 66 -0.81 11.78 -9.51
C ASP A 66 0.13 10.70 -8.93
N ILE A 67 -0.40 9.48 -8.78
CA ILE A 67 0.35 8.32 -8.32
C ILE A 67 0.18 7.19 -9.32
N GLU A 68 1.29 6.64 -9.80
CA GLU A 68 1.30 5.43 -10.63
C GLU A 68 1.99 4.30 -9.88
N ALA A 69 1.32 3.14 -9.80
CA ALA A 69 1.83 1.97 -9.12
C ALA A 69 1.69 0.70 -9.95
N ASN A 70 2.71 -0.15 -9.87
CA ASN A 70 2.72 -1.48 -10.44
C ASN A 70 2.44 -2.52 -9.37
N ILE A 71 1.55 -3.46 -9.67
CA ILE A 71 1.22 -4.63 -8.88
C ILE A 71 1.85 -5.84 -9.55
N TYR A 72 2.95 -6.32 -8.98
CA TYR A 72 3.64 -7.52 -9.46
C TYR A 72 2.97 -8.77 -8.92
N CYS A 73 2.73 -9.74 -9.80
CA CYS A 73 2.25 -11.07 -9.43
C CYS A 73 3.37 -12.09 -9.66
N GLU A 74 3.58 -12.99 -8.69
CA GLU A 74 4.56 -14.08 -8.82
C GLU A 74 4.21 -15.04 -9.98
N ARG A 75 2.91 -15.35 -10.15
CA ARG A 75 2.40 -16.24 -11.20
C ARG A 75 1.55 -15.47 -12.21
N SER A 76 1.70 -15.79 -13.50
CA SER A 76 0.91 -15.19 -14.58
C SER A 76 -0.59 -15.46 -14.44
N SER A 77 -0.97 -16.63 -13.90
CA SER A 77 -2.36 -17.00 -13.61
C SER A 77 -3.05 -16.05 -12.61
N HIS A 78 -2.28 -15.46 -11.67
CA HIS A 78 -2.83 -14.55 -10.68
C HIS A 78 -3.19 -13.19 -11.28
N LYS A 79 -2.54 -12.75 -12.36
CA LYS A 79 -2.82 -11.46 -13.02
C LYS A 79 -4.30 -11.33 -13.38
N GLY A 80 -4.89 -12.38 -13.95
CA GLY A 80 -6.31 -12.39 -14.32
C GLY A 80 -7.25 -12.22 -13.12
N ILE A 81 -6.85 -12.73 -11.95
CA ILE A 81 -7.64 -12.66 -10.72
C ILE A 81 -7.52 -11.27 -10.10
N VAL A 82 -6.31 -10.70 -10.08
CA VAL A 82 -6.06 -9.33 -9.61
C VAL A 82 -6.80 -8.30 -10.47
N ILE A 83 -6.81 -8.48 -11.79
CA ILE A 83 -7.60 -7.65 -12.71
C ILE A 83 -9.10 -7.87 -12.45
N GLY A 84 -9.51 -9.13 -12.37
CA GLY A 84 -10.91 -9.54 -12.22
C GLY A 84 -11.73 -9.31 -13.49
N LYS A 85 -12.97 -9.82 -13.50
CA LYS A 85 -13.88 -9.68 -14.64
C LYS A 85 -14.06 -8.19 -14.99
N ASN A 86 -13.74 -7.80 -16.22
CA ASN A 86 -13.82 -6.42 -16.72
C ASN A 86 -13.03 -5.40 -15.85
N GLY A 87 -11.96 -5.81 -15.16
CA GLY A 87 -11.18 -4.92 -14.31
C GLY A 87 -11.87 -4.57 -12.97
N MET A 88 -12.98 -5.23 -12.62
CA MET A 88 -13.75 -4.88 -11.41
C MET A 88 -12.95 -5.08 -10.12
N MET A 89 -12.06 -6.08 -10.07
CA MET A 89 -11.25 -6.34 -8.88
C MET A 89 -10.19 -5.25 -8.72
N LEU A 90 -9.43 -4.95 -9.79
CA LEU A 90 -8.43 -3.88 -9.77
C LEU A 90 -9.06 -2.52 -9.43
N LYS A 91 -10.25 -2.25 -9.96
CA LYS A 91 -11.02 -1.05 -9.63
C LYS A 91 -11.40 -1.00 -8.15
N LYS A 92 -11.83 -2.12 -7.57
CA LYS A 92 -12.17 -2.21 -6.13
C LYS A 92 -10.94 -1.93 -5.26
N ILE A 93 -9.80 -2.56 -5.58
CA ILE A 93 -8.53 -2.34 -4.88
C ILE A 93 -8.14 -0.87 -4.95
N GLY A 94 -8.09 -0.28 -6.15
CA GLY A 94 -7.71 1.11 -6.34
C GLY A 94 -8.66 2.11 -5.68
N THR A 95 -9.97 1.86 -5.71
CA THR A 95 -10.96 2.74 -5.08
C THR A 95 -10.76 2.79 -3.56
N ASN A 96 -10.56 1.64 -2.92
CA ASN A 96 -10.35 1.55 -1.48
C ASN A 96 -8.99 2.11 -1.07
N ALA A 97 -7.93 1.80 -1.82
CA ALA A 97 -6.59 2.32 -1.53
C ALA A 97 -6.55 3.84 -1.68
N ARG A 98 -7.13 4.39 -2.75
CA ARG A 98 -7.15 5.84 -3.00
C ARG A 98 -7.80 6.61 -1.85
N ALA A 99 -8.94 6.15 -1.33
CA ALA A 99 -9.63 6.83 -0.24
C ALA A 99 -8.76 6.94 1.03
N GLU A 100 -8.00 5.89 1.34
CA GLU A 100 -7.12 5.90 2.50
C GLU A 100 -5.85 6.72 2.27
N ILE A 101 -5.28 6.68 1.06
CA ILE A 101 -4.14 7.50 0.68
C ILE A 101 -4.51 8.99 0.72
N GLU A 102 -5.70 9.37 0.25
CA GLU A 102 -6.22 10.74 0.36
C GLU A 102 -6.33 11.19 1.82
N ALA A 103 -6.77 10.30 2.71
CA ALA A 103 -6.84 10.59 4.14
C ALA A 103 -5.44 10.77 4.76
N LEU A 104 -4.46 9.97 4.34
CA LEU A 104 -3.07 10.08 4.80
C LEU A 104 -2.42 11.39 4.33
N LEU A 105 -2.59 11.75 3.06
CA LEU A 105 -1.91 12.90 2.45
C LEU A 105 -2.68 14.22 2.63
N GLY A 106 -3.97 14.17 2.99
CA GLY A 106 -4.82 15.35 3.13
C GLY A 106 -5.12 16.08 1.82
N ILE A 107 -4.93 15.43 0.67
CA ILE A 107 -5.12 15.98 -0.67
C ILE A 107 -5.73 14.92 -1.59
N ASN A 108 -6.45 15.35 -2.63
CA ASN A 108 -7.02 14.46 -3.63
C ASN A 108 -5.93 13.72 -4.40
N VAL A 109 -6.19 12.45 -4.75
CA VAL A 109 -5.23 11.58 -5.43
C VAL A 109 -5.83 11.00 -6.71
N ASN A 110 -5.07 11.06 -7.79
CA ASN A 110 -5.34 10.29 -9.00
C ASN A 110 -4.43 9.05 -9.01
N LEU A 111 -4.97 7.92 -8.54
CA LEU A 111 -4.25 6.65 -8.46
C LEU A 111 -4.44 5.81 -9.73
N LYS A 112 -3.35 5.49 -10.42
CA LYS A 112 -3.33 4.53 -11.53
C LYS A 112 -2.61 3.25 -11.13
N LEU A 113 -3.24 2.11 -11.37
CA LEU A 113 -2.72 0.79 -11.06
C LEU A 113 -2.49 -0.03 -12.34
N TRP A 114 -1.37 -0.73 -12.39
CA TRP A 114 -0.97 -1.65 -13.46
C TRP A 114 -0.66 -3.03 -12.88
N VAL A 115 -0.87 -4.11 -13.65
CA VAL A 115 -0.68 -5.52 -13.22
C VAL A 115 0.16 -6.32 -14.21
#